data_AF-E1ZYK8-F1
#
_entry.id   AF-E1ZYK8-F1
#
_cell.length_a   1.000
_cell.length_b   1.000
_cell.length_c   1.000
_cell.angle_alpha   90.00
_cell.angle_beta   90.00
_cell.angle_gamma   90.00
#
_symmetry.space_group_name_H-M   'P 1'
#
loop_
_entity.id
_entity.type
_entity.pdbx_description
1 polymer ?
#
loop_
_entity_poly.entity_id
_entity_poly.type
_entity_poly.pdbx_seq_one_letter_code
_entity_poly.pdbx_strand_id
1 'polypeptide(L)'
;FRSWKNFIRYLLDIVVLYNHDINLHHSNNIIKLQSLIHNQFSSSRFKNLIKYSWYKSGYATEKPPEFDNSVDYCFKKCAAICNLCNASAVLRCA
;
A
#
# COMPACT_ATOMS: atom_id res chain seq x y z
N PHE A 1 10.73 3.21 5.37
CA PHE A 1 10.01 2.21 6.21
C PHE A 1 8.69 2.70 6.79
N ARG A 2 8.55 3.93 7.30
CA ARG A 2 7.30 4.37 7.97
C ARG A 2 6.04 4.23 7.09
N SER A 3 6.11 4.64 5.81
CA SER A 3 4.98 4.52 4.88
C SER A 3 4.57 3.06 4.62
N TRP A 4 5.54 2.15 4.51
CA TRP A 4 5.28 0.71 4.35
C TRP A 4 4.61 0.11 5.59
N LYS A 5 5.10 0.44 6.80
CA LYS A 5 4.46 -0.03 8.06
C LYS A 5 3.03 0.49 8.18
N ASN A 6 2.80 1.75 7.81
CA ASN A 6 1.47 2.34 7.83
C ASN A 6 0.52 1.67 6.83
N PHE A 7 1.03 1.33 5.64
CA PHE A 7 0.28 0.60 4.62
C PHE A 7 -0.12 -0.80 5.08
N ILE A 8 0.81 -1.55 5.70
CA ILE A 8 0.50 -2.86 6.31
C ILE A 8 -0.58 -2.71 7.35
N ARG A 9 -0.40 -1.79 8.31
CA ARG A 9 -1.35 -1.61 9.40
C ARG A 9 -2.76 -1.36 8.86
N TYR A 10 -2.89 -0.44 7.91
CA TYR A 10 -4.19 -0.13 7.31
C TYR A 10 -4.83 -1.35 6.61
N LEU A 11 -4.02 -2.13 5.88
CA LEU A 11 -4.52 -3.35 5.22
C LEU A 11 -4.98 -4.40 6.23
N LEU A 12 -4.23 -4.60 7.32
CA LEU A 12 -4.60 -5.53 8.39
C LEU A 12 -5.87 -5.07 9.12
N ASP A 13 -5.98 -3.78 9.43
CA ASP A 13 -7.17 -3.20 10.07
C ASP A 13 -8.42 -3.45 9.22
N ILE A 14 -8.29 -3.35 7.89
CA ILE A 14 -9.38 -3.66 6.97
C ILE A 14 -9.75 -5.15 6.99
N VAL A 15 -8.77 -6.06 6.95
CA VAL A 15 -9.03 -7.51 7.00
C VAL A 15 -9.80 -7.88 8.27
N VAL A 16 -9.42 -7.27 9.41
CA VAL A 16 -10.12 -7.44 10.69
C VAL A 16 -11.53 -6.86 10.63
N LEU A 17 -11.71 -5.67 10.05
CA LEU A 17 -13.01 -5.00 9.93
C LEU A 17 -14.02 -5.83 9.11
N TYR A 18 -13.59 -6.39 7.97
CA TYR A 18 -14.46 -7.23 7.14
C TYR A 18 -14.65 -8.65 7.67
N ASN A 19 -14.00 -9.00 8.79
CA ASN A 19 -14.04 -10.30 9.43
C ASN A 19 -13.81 -11.46 8.43
N HIS A 20 -12.84 -11.28 7.54
CA HIS A 20 -12.46 -12.35 6.62
C HIS A 20 -11.79 -13.48 7.39
N ASP A 21 -12.14 -14.72 7.07
CA ASP A 21 -11.52 -15.93 7.64
C ASP A 21 -10.12 -16.16 7.06
N ILE A 22 -9.23 -15.20 7.29
CA ILE A 22 -7.83 -15.23 6.86
C ILE A 22 -6.97 -15.32 8.10
N ASN A 23 -6.29 -16.46 8.27
CA ASN A 23 -5.25 -16.57 9.29
C ASN A 23 -4.03 -15.73 8.89
N LEU A 24 -3.93 -14.52 9.44
CA LEU A 24 -2.84 -13.58 9.21
C LEU A 24 -1.49 -14.07 9.75
N HIS A 25 -1.48 -15.04 10.67
CA HIS A 25 -0.25 -15.62 11.23
C HIS A 25 0.29 -16.80 10.42
N HIS A 26 -0.45 -17.26 9.41
CA HIS A 26 0.01 -18.34 8.54
C HIS A 26 1.08 -17.82 7.57
N SER A 27 2.24 -18.49 7.49
CA SER A 27 3.40 -18.04 6.72
C SER A 27 3.08 -17.72 5.25
N ASN A 28 2.26 -18.53 4.59
CA ASN A 28 1.87 -18.29 3.20
C ASN A 28 1.06 -16.99 3.03
N ASN A 29 0.23 -16.63 4.01
CA ASN A 29 -0.57 -15.41 3.94
C ASN A 29 0.30 -14.18 4.21
N ILE A 30 1.28 -14.29 5.11
CA ILE A 30 2.29 -13.25 5.33
C ILE A 30 3.09 -13.00 4.04
N ILE A 31 3.57 -14.05 3.37
CA ILE A 31 4.30 -13.90 2.11
C ILE A 31 3.43 -13.26 1.03
N LYS A 32 2.17 -13.71 0.87
CA LYS A 32 1.23 -13.10 -0.10
C LYS A 32 0.98 -11.62 0.19
N LEU A 33 0.81 -11.25 1.45
CA LEU A 33 0.65 -9.86 1.87
C LEU A 33 1.89 -9.03 1.51
N GLN A 34 3.09 -9.55 1.78
CA GLN A 34 4.34 -8.89 1.41
C GLN A 34 4.48 -8.73 -0.11
N SER A 35 4.16 -9.77 -0.88
CA SER A 35 4.17 -9.72 -2.35
C SER A 35 3.18 -8.69 -2.89
N LEU A 36 1.97 -8.61 -2.33
CA LEU A 36 0.97 -7.63 -2.71
C LEU A 36 1.49 -6.21 -2.49
N ILE A 37 2.02 -5.92 -1.30
CA ILE A 37 2.52 -4.58 -0.95
C ILE A 37 3.73 -4.24 -1.80
N HIS A 38 4.65 -5.19 -1.99
CA HIS A 38 5.80 -5.00 -2.87
C HIS A 38 5.34 -4.63 -4.28
N ASN A 39 4.38 -5.36 -4.86
CA ASN A 39 3.83 -5.04 -6.17
C ASN A 39 3.20 -3.64 -6.24
N GLN A 40 2.48 -3.20 -5.19
CA GLN A 40 1.94 -1.84 -5.14
C GLN A 40 3.07 -0.80 -5.14
N PHE A 41 4.07 -0.96 -4.28
CA PHE A 41 5.19 0.01 -4.15
C PHE A 41 6.15 0.01 -5.34
N SER A 42 6.16 -1.08 -6.13
CA SER A 42 6.91 -1.16 -7.38
C SER A 42 6.29 -0.35 -8.53
N SER A 43 5.04 0.10 -8.39
CA SER A 43 4.42 1.01 -9.37
C SER A 43 5.21 2.32 -9.53
N SER A 44 5.19 2.86 -10.76
CA SER A 44 5.78 4.15 -11.07
C SER A 44 5.22 5.29 -10.21
N ARG A 45 3.96 5.14 -9.74
CA ARG A 45 3.25 6.10 -8.88
C ARG A 45 4.00 6.42 -7.59
N PHE A 46 4.63 5.41 -6.97
CA PHE A 46 5.30 5.56 -5.67
C PHE A 46 6.81 5.76 -5.76
N LYS A 47 7.37 5.89 -6.97
CA LYS A 47 8.80 6.20 -7.16
C LYS A 47 9.22 7.47 -6.41
N ASN A 48 8.41 8.53 -6.47
CA ASN A 48 8.71 9.79 -5.78
C ASN A 48 8.61 9.66 -4.25
N LEU A 49 7.72 8.82 -3.74
CA LEU A 49 7.63 8.51 -2.30
C LEU A 49 8.90 7.80 -1.81
N ILE A 50 9.44 6.87 -2.60
CA ILE A 50 10.69 6.18 -2.28
C ILE A 50 11.87 7.15 -2.35
N LYS A 51 11.97 7.96 -3.42
CA LYS A 51 13.00 9.02 -3.54
C LYS A 51 12.95 9.99 -2.37
N TYR A 52 11.75 10.36 -1.91
CA TYR A 52 11.58 11.27 -0.78
C TYR A 52 12.09 10.65 0.52
N SER A 53 11.90 9.34 0.68
CA SER A 53 12.46 8.61 1.81
C SER A 53 13.98 8.65 1.81
N TRP A 54 14.63 8.55 0.63
CA TRP A 54 16.09 8.69 0.51
C TRP A 54 16.54 10.12 0.82
N TYR A 55 15.85 11.13 0.30
CA TYR A 55 16.12 12.55 0.60
C TYR A 55 16.03 12.82 2.11
N LYS A 56 14.95 12.37 2.76
CA LYS A 56 14.76 12.53 4.22
C LYS A 56 15.81 11.82 5.07
N SER A 57 16.38 10.73 4.56
CA SER A 57 17.46 10.01 5.21
C SER A 57 18.86 10.58 4.89
N GLY A 58 18.96 11.60 4.05
CA GLY A 58 20.23 12.20 3.63
C GLY A 58 20.98 11.44 2.52
N TYR A 59 20.36 10.43 1.90
CA TYR A 59 20.95 9.67 0.79
C TYR A 59 20.72 10.30 -0.58
N ALA A 60 19.82 11.28 -0.68
CA ALA A 60 19.60 12.06 -1.89
C ALA A 60 19.66 13.54 -1.56
N THR A 61 20.30 14.32 -2.44
CA THR A 61 20.51 15.76 -2.23
C THR A 61 19.27 16.57 -2.63
N GLU A 62 18.53 16.12 -3.63
CA GLU A 62 17.38 16.82 -4.18
C GLU A 62 16.06 16.31 -3.60
N LYS A 63 15.19 17.24 -3.23
CA LYS A 63 13.82 16.92 -2.83
C LYS A 63 13.02 16.55 -4.08
N PRO A 64 12.40 15.35 -4.15
CA PRO A 64 11.59 14.98 -5.30
C PRO A 64 10.32 15.83 -5.40
N PRO A 65 9.67 15.84 -6.57
CA PRO A 65 8.35 16.46 -6.77
C PRO A 65 7.31 15.93 -5.80
N GLU A 66 6.21 16.68 -5.64
CA GLU A 66 5.08 16.24 -4.83
C GLU A 66 4.52 14.89 -5.28
N PHE A 67 4.02 14.13 -4.32
CA PHE A 67 3.51 12.78 -4.54
C PHE A 67 2.34 12.50 -3.59
N ASP A 68 1.44 11.64 -4.03
CA ASP A 68 0.33 11.16 -3.21
C ASP A 68 0.83 10.26 -2.06
N ASN A 69 0.20 10.37 -0.89
CA ASN A 69 0.39 9.39 0.17
C ASN A 69 -0.15 8.02 -0.27
N SER A 70 0.62 6.95 -0.05
CA SER A 70 0.23 5.61 -0.49
C SER A 70 -1.06 5.10 0.15
N VAL A 71 -1.31 5.44 1.43
CA VAL A 71 -2.54 5.04 2.11
C VAL A 71 -3.75 5.82 1.60
N ASP A 72 -3.58 7.13 1.42
CA ASP A 72 -4.67 7.97 0.91
C ASP A 72 -5.05 7.57 -0.53
N TYR A 73 -4.07 7.29 -1.38
CA TYR A 73 -4.31 6.86 -2.74
C TYR A 73 -4.93 5.46 -2.83
N CYS A 74 -4.32 4.46 -2.17
CA CYS A 74 -4.74 3.08 -2.33
C CYS A 74 -6.02 2.73 -1.56
N PHE A 75 -6.28 3.36 -0.41
CA PHE A 75 -7.42 2.99 0.44
C PHE A 75 -8.48 4.08 0.52
N LYS A 76 -8.11 5.33 0.85
CA LYS A 76 -9.12 6.40 1.05
C LYS A 76 -9.76 6.86 -0.27
N LYS A 77 -9.00 6.86 -1.36
CA LYS A 77 -9.48 7.16 -2.72
C LYS A 77 -9.83 5.89 -3.51
N CYS A 78 -10.12 4.79 -2.81
CA CYS A 78 -10.60 3.55 -3.43
C CYS A 78 -12.11 3.66 -3.71
N ALA A 79 -12.53 3.27 -4.91
CA ALA A 79 -13.95 3.14 -5.22
C ALA A 79 -14.52 1.93 -4.46
N ALA A 80 -15.81 1.96 -4.09
CA ALA A 80 -16.44 0.82 -3.41
C ALA A 80 -16.51 -0.44 -4.28
N ILE A 81 -16.55 -0.27 -5.61
CA ILE A 81 -16.67 -1.34 -6.60
C ILE A 81 -15.49 -1.27 -7.55
N CYS A 82 -14.90 -2.42 -7.84
CA CYS A 82 -13.81 -2.54 -8.80
C CYS A 82 -14.36 -2.51 -10.24
N ASN A 83 -13.89 -1.57 -11.06
CA ASN A 83 -14.32 -1.45 -12.45
C ASN A 83 -13.94 -2.66 -13.33
N LEU A 84 -13.00 -3.50 -12.90
CA LEU A 84 -12.51 -4.66 -13.67
C LEU A 84 -13.32 -5.92 -13.42
N CYS A 85 -13.72 -6.18 -12.16
CA CYS A 85 -14.40 -7.41 -11.76
C CYS A 85 -15.79 -7.20 -11.17
N ASN A 86 -16.23 -5.94 -11.05
CA ASN A 86 -17.52 -5.55 -10.47
C ASN A 86 -17.78 -6.07 -9.04
N ALA A 87 -16.71 -6.48 -8.34
CA ALA A 87 -16.75 -6.89 -6.94
C ALA A 87 -16.38 -5.73 -6.01
N SER A 88 -16.67 -5.87 -4.72
CA SER A 88 -16.26 -4.92 -3.69
C SER A 88 -14.74 -4.72 -3.73
N ALA A 89 -14.30 -3.47 -3.90
CA ALA A 89 -12.89 -3.15 -3.92
C ALA A 89 -12.44 -2.67 -2.53
N VAL A 90 -11.39 -3.30 -2.05
CA VAL A 90 -10.80 -3.02 -0.73
C VAL A 90 -9.49 -2.23 -0.87
N LEU A 91 -8.86 -2.34 -2.03
CA LEU A 91 -7.58 -1.74 -2.37
C LEU A 91 -7.61 -1.27 -3.82
N ARG A 92 -7.24 -0.02 -4.04
CA ARG A 92 -6.99 0.54 -5.36
C ARG A 92 -5.56 0.24 -5.79
N CYS A 93 -5.40 -0.36 -6.97
CA CYS A 93 -4.09 -0.60 -7.57
C CYS A 93 -3.41 0.73 -7.97
N ALA A 94 -2.12 0.79 -7.70
CA ALA A 94 -1.23 1.89 -8.08
C ALA A 94 -0.56 1.70 -9.43
#